data_AF-A0A8T7BRE6-F1
#
_entry.id   AF-A0A8T7BRE6-F1
#
_cell.length_a   1.000
_cell.length_b   1.000
_cell.length_c   1.000
_cell.angle_alpha   90.00
_cell.angle_beta   90.00
_cell.angle_gamma   90.00
#
_symmetry.space_group_name_H-M   'P 1'
#
loop_
_entity.id
_entity.type
_entity.pdbx_description
1 polymer ?
#
loop_
_entity_poly.entity_id
_entity_poly.type
_entity_poly.pdbx_seq_one_letter_code
_entity_poly.pdbx_strand_id
1 'polypeptide(L)'
;RGSGTQLEAFSSLTNIDKALTLAREVLGGEEGAIIMISDTEDDMENLGGAVRILRQNNIRLYTIGVGVSDFIIQSLDQQFADDPGFRIFQVDSEEDMREAYKVVSDVEESPLFSLESNIYEYDLRWVLSLFALMVLTGLLWLDQFYFHQSTNAFTSLRIGGT
;
A
#
# COMPACT_ATOMS: atom_id res chain seq x y z
N ARG A 1 18.85 2.69 -8.83
CA ARG A 1 19.30 4.09 -8.93
C ARG A 1 18.11 4.90 -9.40
N GLY A 2 17.59 5.80 -8.56
CA GLY A 2 16.43 6.64 -8.86
C GLY A 2 15.50 6.87 -7.66
N SER A 3 16.05 7.09 -6.45
CA SER A 3 15.27 7.31 -5.23
C SER A 3 15.07 8.80 -4.91
N GLY A 4 14.76 9.61 -5.92
CA GLY A 4 14.66 11.07 -5.74
C GLY A 4 13.57 11.78 -6.53
N THR A 5 12.97 11.17 -7.55
CA THR A 5 12.25 11.95 -8.58
C THR A 5 10.72 11.90 -8.51
N GLN A 6 10.13 11.06 -7.65
CA GLN A 6 8.66 11.02 -7.53
C GLN A 6 8.13 12.15 -6.64
N LEU A 7 8.80 12.43 -5.50
CA LEU A 7 8.42 13.52 -4.59
C LEU A 7 8.72 14.92 -5.17
N GLU A 8 9.79 15.10 -5.95
CA GLU A 8 10.10 16.37 -6.62
C GLU A 8 9.08 16.76 -7.69
N ALA A 9 8.40 15.78 -8.30
CA ALA A 9 7.37 16.06 -9.30
C ALA A 9 6.08 16.64 -8.69
N PHE A 10 5.88 16.49 -7.38
CA PHE A 10 4.76 17.08 -6.64
C PHE A 10 5.04 18.50 -6.12
N SER A 11 6.30 18.98 -6.12
CA SER A 11 6.68 20.14 -5.30
C SER A 11 6.91 21.48 -6.03
N SER A 12 6.86 21.55 -7.37
CA SER A 12 7.30 22.78 -8.07
C SER A 12 6.33 23.40 -9.08
N LEU A 13 5.27 22.71 -9.48
CA LEU A 13 4.12 23.29 -10.18
C LEU A 13 2.95 22.36 -9.93
N THR A 14 1.91 22.87 -9.27
CA THR A 14 0.63 22.20 -9.09
C THR A 14 0.06 21.86 -10.47
N ASN A 15 0.27 20.62 -10.88
CA ASN A 15 -0.15 20.12 -12.18
C ASN A 15 -0.98 18.88 -11.93
N ILE A 16 -2.28 19.12 -11.70
CA ILE A 16 -3.28 18.08 -11.45
C ILE A 16 -3.26 17.03 -12.55
N ASP A 17 -3.10 17.43 -13.82
CA ASP A 17 -3.03 16.51 -14.94
C ASP A 17 -1.86 15.52 -14.79
N LYS A 18 -0.71 16.00 -14.33
CA LYS A 18 0.47 15.17 -14.06
C LYS A 18 0.28 14.26 -12.85
N ALA A 19 -0.29 14.78 -11.75
CA ALA A 19 -0.60 13.99 -10.56
C ALA A 19 -1.58 12.84 -10.89
N LEU A 20 -2.59 13.12 -11.71
CA LEU A 20 -3.57 12.13 -12.15
C LEU A 20 -3.01 11.13 -13.15
N THR A 21 -2.12 11.58 -14.05
CA THR A 21 -1.41 10.68 -14.96
C THR A 21 -0.55 9.67 -14.18
N LEU A 22 0.15 10.13 -13.15
CA LEU A 22 0.95 9.27 -12.26
C LEU A 22 0.05 8.33 -11.45
N ALA A 23 -1.05 8.82 -10.90
CA ALA A 23 -2.01 7.99 -10.17
C ALA A 23 -2.58 6.87 -11.05
N ARG A 24 -2.88 7.16 -12.32
CA ARG A 24 -3.30 6.16 -13.30
C ARG A 24 -2.22 5.12 -13.58
N GLU A 25 -0.96 5.54 -13.68
CA GLU A 25 0.17 4.62 -13.86
C GLU A 25 0.31 3.67 -12.67
N VAL A 26 0.11 4.16 -11.44
CA VAL A 26 0.11 3.35 -10.22
C VAL A 26 -1.06 2.36 -10.19
N LEU A 27 -2.24 2.78 -10.63
CA LEU A 27 -3.44 1.92 -10.70
C LEU A 27 -3.37 0.89 -11.84
N GLY A 28 -2.36 0.94 -12.72
CA GLY A 28 -2.20 -0.04 -13.80
C GLY A 28 -3.35 -0.04 -14.83
N GLY A 29 -4.21 0.98 -14.83
CA GLY A 29 -5.41 1.04 -15.66
C GLY A 29 -6.61 0.24 -15.16
N GLU A 30 -6.59 -0.20 -13.90
CA GLU A 30 -7.73 -0.87 -13.25
C GLU A 30 -8.71 0.12 -12.61
N GLU A 31 -9.92 -0.36 -12.28
CA GLU A 31 -10.92 0.41 -11.53
C GLU A 31 -10.35 0.80 -10.16
N GLY A 32 -10.59 2.04 -9.74
CA GLY A 32 -10.02 2.53 -8.49
C GLY A 32 -10.56 3.89 -8.09
N ALA A 33 -10.09 4.37 -6.94
CA ALA A 33 -10.41 5.68 -6.42
C ALA A 33 -9.13 6.48 -6.16
N ILE A 34 -9.16 7.76 -6.53
CA ILE A 34 -8.12 8.73 -6.25
C ILE A 34 -8.69 9.72 -5.24
N ILE A 35 -7.96 9.93 -4.14
CA ILE A 35 -8.25 10.99 -3.18
C ILE A 35 -7.23 12.11 -3.45
N MET A 36 -7.71 13.27 -3.86
CA MET A 36 -6.91 14.46 -4.08
C MET A 36 -7.13 15.45 -2.93
N ILE A 37 -6.06 16.01 -2.39
CA ILE A 37 -6.11 17.02 -1.34
C ILE A 37 -5.45 18.28 -1.90
N SER A 38 -6.16 19.41 -1.88
CA SER A 38 -5.64 20.70 -2.37
C SER A 38 -5.99 21.81 -1.39
N ASP A 39 -5.04 22.72 -1.18
CA ASP A 39 -5.19 23.95 -0.41
C ASP A 39 -5.33 25.20 -1.31
N THR A 40 -5.31 25.05 -2.63
CA THR A 40 -5.42 26.16 -3.58
C THR A 40 -6.68 26.09 -4.44
N GLU A 41 -7.29 27.26 -4.67
CA GLU A 41 -8.47 27.44 -5.51
C GLU A 41 -8.15 27.31 -7.01
N ASP A 42 -7.00 27.85 -7.43
CA ASP A 42 -6.55 27.90 -8.84
C ASP A 42 -6.46 26.49 -9.46
N ASP A 43 -6.14 25.50 -8.63
CA ASP A 43 -6.05 24.10 -9.03
C ASP A 43 -7.46 23.49 -9.24
N MET A 44 -8.44 23.91 -8.45
CA MET A 44 -9.79 23.35 -8.49
C MET A 44 -10.57 23.78 -9.75
N GLU A 45 -10.28 24.96 -10.32
CA GLU A 45 -10.96 25.45 -11.52
C GLU A 45 -10.71 24.56 -12.76
N ASN A 46 -9.53 23.95 -12.87
CA ASN A 46 -9.15 23.09 -13.99
C ASN A 46 -9.52 21.61 -13.80
N LEU A 47 -10.15 21.27 -12.67
CA LEU A 47 -10.45 19.88 -12.31
C LEU A 47 -11.42 19.20 -13.27
N GLY A 48 -12.28 19.97 -13.95
CA GLY A 48 -13.32 19.41 -14.80
C GLY A 48 -12.81 18.59 -15.99
N GLY A 49 -11.64 18.94 -16.55
CA GLY A 49 -11.00 18.16 -17.61
C GLY A 49 -10.44 16.84 -17.10
N ALA A 50 -9.76 16.91 -15.95
CA ALA A 50 -9.20 15.80 -15.21
C ALA A 50 -10.25 14.74 -14.83
N VAL A 51 -11.37 15.16 -14.23
CA VAL A 51 -12.48 14.28 -13.84
C VAL A 51 -12.96 13.47 -15.04
N ARG A 52 -13.24 14.12 -16.18
CA ARG A 52 -13.73 13.43 -17.39
C ARG A 52 -12.78 12.34 -17.88
N ILE A 53 -11.47 12.58 -17.82
CA ILE A 53 -10.45 11.61 -18.24
C ILE A 53 -10.44 10.41 -17.28
N LEU A 54 -10.52 10.64 -15.97
CA LEU A 54 -10.54 9.56 -14.97
C LEU A 54 -11.78 8.69 -15.11
N ARG A 55 -12.94 9.31 -15.34
CA ARG A 55 -14.21 8.61 -15.50
C ARG A 55 -14.25 7.73 -16.74
N GLN A 56 -13.63 8.14 -17.84
CA GLN A 56 -13.44 7.28 -19.03
C GLN A 56 -12.70 5.98 -18.72
N ASN A 57 -11.93 5.94 -17.63
CA ASN A 57 -11.15 4.79 -17.19
C ASN A 57 -11.77 4.11 -15.95
N ASN A 58 -13.04 4.38 -15.62
CA ASN A 58 -13.72 3.88 -14.41
C ASN A 58 -13.00 4.23 -13.09
N ILE A 59 -12.22 5.32 -13.07
CA ILE A 59 -11.57 5.81 -11.86
C ILE A 59 -12.46 6.87 -11.21
N ARG A 60 -12.69 6.74 -9.91
CA ARG A 60 -13.44 7.69 -9.08
C ARG A 60 -12.49 8.73 -8.51
N LEU A 61 -12.92 9.99 -8.43
CA LEU A 61 -12.14 11.10 -7.87
C LEU A 61 -12.87 11.72 -6.68
N TYR A 62 -12.23 11.67 -5.52
CA TYR A 62 -12.65 12.36 -4.31
C TYR A 62 -11.71 13.52 -4.07
N THR A 63 -12.25 14.72 -3.93
CA THR A 63 -11.42 15.91 -3.73
C THR A 63 -11.71 16.54 -2.38
N ILE A 64 -10.65 16.79 -1.61
CA ILE A 64 -10.70 17.45 -0.31
C ILE A 64 -10.06 18.82 -0.48
N GLY A 65 -10.89 19.87 -0.48
CA GLY A 65 -10.46 21.26 -0.60
C GLY A 65 -10.34 21.89 0.78
N VAL A 66 -9.16 22.41 1.12
CA VAL A 66 -8.91 23.14 2.36
C VAL A 66 -8.94 24.64 2.08
N GLY A 67 -9.89 25.37 2.66
CA GLY A 67 -10.00 26.82 2.47
C GLY A 67 -10.43 27.26 1.07
N VAL A 68 -11.17 26.41 0.36
CA VAL A 68 -11.72 26.68 -0.99
C VAL A 68 -13.06 27.40 -0.85
N SER A 69 -13.33 28.38 -1.71
CA SER A 69 -14.61 29.10 -1.70
C SER A 69 -15.80 28.21 -2.08
N ASP A 70 -16.91 28.44 -1.39
CA ASP A 70 -18.21 27.77 -1.62
C ASP A 70 -18.66 27.87 -3.09
N PHE A 71 -18.30 28.95 -3.78
CA PHE A 71 -18.64 29.16 -5.17
C PHE A 71 -18.02 28.10 -6.10
N ILE A 72 -16.73 27.80 -5.91
CA ILE A 72 -16.03 26.79 -6.72
C ILE A 72 -16.61 25.40 -6.45
N ILE A 73 -16.85 25.09 -5.18
CA ILE A 73 -17.42 23.81 -4.75
C ILE A 73 -18.81 23.63 -5.36
N GLN A 74 -19.68 24.63 -5.25
CA GLN A 74 -21.02 24.58 -5.80
C GLN A 74 -21.02 24.50 -7.34
N SER A 75 -20.06 25.14 -8.00
CA SER A 75 -19.88 25.03 -9.46
C SER A 75 -19.48 23.62 -9.88
N LEU A 76 -18.52 23.01 -9.18
CA LEU A 76 -18.08 21.63 -9.46
C LEU A 76 -19.17 20.61 -9.10
N ASP A 77 -19.86 20.79 -7.98
CA ASP A 77 -21.00 19.96 -7.59
C ASP A 77 -22.12 20.03 -8.63
N GLN A 78 -22.46 21.22 -9.15
CA GLN A 78 -23.44 21.33 -10.22
C GLN A 78 -22.96 20.68 -11.52
N GLN A 79 -21.68 20.83 -11.86
CA GLN A 79 -21.12 20.26 -13.08
C GLN A 79 -21.10 18.72 -13.06
N PHE A 80 -20.95 18.12 -11.87
CA PHE A 80 -20.80 16.68 -11.69
C PHE A 80 -21.86 16.05 -10.78
N ALA A 81 -23.00 16.72 -10.58
CA ALA A 81 -24.07 16.28 -9.65
C ALA A 81 -24.57 14.87 -9.94
N ASP A 82 -24.60 14.49 -11.22
CA ASP A 82 -25.07 13.19 -11.68
C ASP A 82 -23.94 12.15 -11.78
N ASP A 83 -22.69 12.50 -11.44
CA ASP A 83 -21.56 11.59 -11.52
C ASP A 83 -21.31 10.92 -10.15
N PRO A 84 -21.69 9.63 -9.96
CA PRO A 84 -21.45 8.93 -8.71
C PRO A 84 -19.97 8.72 -8.39
N GLY A 85 -19.08 8.92 -9.38
CA GLY A 85 -17.63 8.78 -9.23
C GLY A 85 -16.91 10.08 -8.95
N PHE A 86 -17.61 11.18 -8.70
CA PHE A 86 -17.01 12.45 -8.29
C PHE A 86 -17.66 12.97 -7.01
N ARG A 87 -16.83 13.38 -6.04
CA ARG A 87 -17.30 14.16 -4.89
C ARG A 87 -16.23 15.17 -4.48
N ILE A 88 -16.67 16.34 -4.05
CA ILE A 88 -15.83 17.36 -3.43
C ILE A 88 -16.27 17.58 -1.98
N PHE A 89 -15.29 17.73 -1.10
CA PHE A 89 -15.49 18.01 0.32
C PHE A 89 -14.78 19.31 0.66
N GLN A 90 -15.51 20.25 1.25
CA GLN A 90 -14.93 21.42 1.90
C GLN A 90 -14.49 21.03 3.30
N VAL A 91 -13.26 21.36 3.66
CA VAL A 91 -12.71 21.05 4.97
C VAL A 91 -12.11 22.30 5.57
N ASP A 92 -12.75 22.79 6.63
CA ASP A 92 -12.28 23.95 7.39
C ASP A 92 -11.73 23.55 8.77
N SER A 93 -11.99 22.31 9.21
CA SER A 93 -11.54 21.77 10.48
C SER A 93 -11.03 20.34 10.38
N GLU A 94 -10.30 19.89 11.41
CA GLU A 94 -9.82 18.50 11.52
C GLU A 94 -10.99 17.49 11.58
N GLU A 95 -12.13 17.90 12.14
CA GLU A 95 -13.33 17.05 12.21
C GLU A 95 -13.93 16.85 10.82
N ASP A 96 -14.02 17.92 10.02
CA ASP A 96 -14.54 17.83 8.64
C ASP A 96 -13.65 16.94 7.77
N MET A 97 -12.33 16.99 8.01
CA MET A 97 -11.38 16.10 7.33
C MET A 97 -11.67 14.64 7.66
N ARG A 98 -11.89 14.34 8.95
CA ARG A 98 -12.21 12.98 9.41
C ARG A 98 -13.53 12.49 8.81
N GLU A 99 -14.53 13.36 8.73
CA GLU A 99 -15.82 13.04 8.12
C GLU A 99 -15.69 12.77 6.62
N ALA A 100 -14.93 13.61 5.88
CA ALA A 100 -14.66 13.39 4.46
C ALA A 100 -14.01 12.03 4.20
N TYR A 101 -12.96 11.67 4.97
CA TYR A 101 -12.33 10.35 4.86
C TYR A 101 -13.27 9.20 5.18
N LYS A 102 -14.13 9.37 6.18
CA LYS A 102 -15.11 8.34 6.55
C LYS A 102 -16.10 8.11 5.41
N VAL A 103 -16.62 9.17 4.80
CA VAL A 103 -17.54 9.06 3.66
C VAL A 103 -16.86 8.36 2.48
N VAL A 104 -15.61 8.71 2.18
CA VAL A 104 -14.85 8.00 1.12
C VAL A 104 -14.71 6.52 1.46
N SER A 105 -14.37 6.18 2.70
CA SER A 105 -14.25 4.78 3.16
C SER A 105 -15.57 4.01 3.14
N ASP A 106 -16.70 4.68 3.37
CA ASP A 106 -18.02 4.02 3.35
C ASP A 106 -18.50 3.77 1.91
N VAL A 107 -18.15 4.65 0.96
CA VAL A 107 -18.56 4.57 -0.45
C VAL A 107 -17.65 3.64 -1.27
N GLU A 108 -16.36 3.69 -1.00
CA GLU A 108 -15.41 2.70 -1.50
C GLU A 108 -15.51 1.48 -0.59
N GLU A 109 -16.56 0.68 -0.76
CA GLU A 109 -16.74 -0.62 -0.09
C GLU A 109 -15.57 -1.53 -0.49
N SER A 110 -14.44 -1.34 0.16
CA SER A 110 -13.18 -2.02 -0.06
C SER A 110 -12.46 -2.02 1.29
N PRO A 111 -11.97 -3.18 1.75
CA PRO A 111 -11.36 -3.36 3.06
C PRO A 111 -9.96 -2.73 3.13
N LEU A 112 -9.79 -1.49 2.68
CA LEU A 112 -8.52 -0.76 2.61
C LEU A 112 -8.30 0.15 3.82
N PHE A 113 -8.93 -0.20 4.94
CA PHE A 113 -8.47 0.17 6.28
C PHE A 113 -8.22 -1.08 7.14
N SER A 114 -7.57 -2.09 6.58
CA SER A 114 -6.58 -2.83 7.38
C SER A 114 -5.28 -2.02 7.42
N LEU A 115 -5.30 -0.85 8.05
CA LEU A 115 -4.05 -0.18 8.51
C LEU A 115 -3.48 -0.87 9.77
N GLU A 116 -3.85 -2.15 9.94
CA GLU A 116 -3.19 -3.19 10.69
C GLU A 116 -2.71 -4.30 9.72
N SER A 117 -2.20 -3.92 8.54
CA SER A 117 -1.58 -4.85 7.58
C SER A 117 -0.12 -4.50 7.34
N ASN A 118 0.72 -4.78 8.35
CA ASN A 118 1.92 -5.60 8.12
C ASN A 118 2.57 -6.11 9.42
N ILE A 119 1.75 -6.47 10.40
CA ILE A 119 2.21 -7.40 11.45
C ILE A 119 1.94 -8.79 10.87
N TYR A 120 2.99 -9.56 10.57
CA TYR A 120 2.98 -10.86 9.88
C TYR A 120 2.98 -10.86 8.35
N GLU A 121 3.93 -10.18 7.73
CA GLU A 121 4.71 -10.92 6.72
C GLU A 121 5.38 -12.08 7.47
N TYR A 122 4.79 -13.28 7.39
CA TYR A 122 5.54 -14.51 7.66
C TYR A 122 6.67 -14.54 6.64
N ASP A 123 7.79 -13.90 6.96
CA ASP A 123 8.99 -13.95 6.15
C ASP A 123 9.39 -15.42 6.08
N LEU A 124 9.04 -16.05 4.95
CA LEU A 124 9.27 -17.46 4.68
C LEU A 124 10.76 -17.80 4.88
N ARG A 125 11.65 -16.79 4.79
CA ARG A 125 13.08 -16.89 5.07
C ARG A 125 13.37 -17.32 6.50
N TRP A 126 12.62 -16.88 7.51
CA TRP A 126 12.84 -17.29 8.89
C TRP A 126 12.38 -18.74 9.12
N VAL A 127 11.25 -19.13 8.54
CA VAL A 127 10.75 -20.52 8.59
C VAL A 127 11.73 -21.47 7.89
N LEU A 128 12.23 -21.10 6.70
CA LEU A 128 13.26 -21.83 5.97
C LEU A 128 14.57 -21.90 6.77
N SER A 129 14.96 -20.82 7.45
CA SER A 129 16.18 -20.79 8.27
C SER A 129 16.07 -21.72 9.49
N LEU A 130 14.93 -21.71 10.19
CA LEU A 130 14.65 -22.63 11.30
C LEU A 130 14.63 -24.09 10.83
N PHE A 131 14.00 -24.35 9.69
CA PHE A 131 13.97 -25.69 9.09
C PHE A 131 15.37 -26.18 8.73
N ALA A 132 16.18 -25.35 8.08
CA ALA A 132 17.56 -25.67 7.74
C ALA A 132 18.42 -25.94 8.99
N LEU A 133 18.24 -25.14 10.05
CA LEU A 133 18.94 -25.31 11.31
C LEU A 133 18.58 -26.66 11.97
N MET A 134 17.30 -27.03 11.98
CA MET A 134 16.82 -28.29 12.53
C MET A 134 17.41 -29.50 11.78
N VAL A 135 17.44 -29.46 10.44
CA VAL A 135 18.05 -30.51 9.61
C VAL A 135 19.54 -30.64 9.92
N LEU A 136 20.25 -29.52 10.02
CA LEU A 136 21.70 -29.53 10.27
C LEU A 136 22.03 -30.07 11.67
N THR A 137 21.27 -29.69 12.70
CA THR A 137 21.41 -30.27 14.05
C THR A 137 21.12 -31.77 14.05
N GLY A 138 20.09 -32.22 13.31
CA GLY A 138 19.77 -33.65 13.19
C GLY A 138 20.89 -34.46 12.55
N LEU A 139 21.52 -33.95 11.50
CA LEU A 139 22.65 -34.61 10.83
C LEU A 139 23.88 -34.71 11.76
N LEU A 140 24.19 -33.66 12.51
CA LEU A 140 25.29 -33.68 13.47
C LEU A 140 25.03 -34.69 14.60
N TRP A 141 23.79 -34.78 15.08
CA TRP A 141 23.42 -35.76 16.09
C TRP A 141 23.54 -37.20 15.58
N LEU A 142 23.11 -37.42 14.33
CA LEU A 142 23.22 -38.71 13.65
C LEU A 142 24.69 -39.14 13.48
N ASP A 143 25.56 -38.25 13.02
CA ASP A 143 27.00 -38.51 12.87
C ASP A 143 27.66 -38.90 14.20
N GLN A 144 27.36 -38.15 15.28
CA GLN A 144 27.84 -38.48 16.62
C GLN A 144 27.37 -39.85 17.09
N PHE A 145 26.11 -40.21 16.83
CA PHE A 145 25.55 -41.50 17.20
C PHE A 145 26.24 -42.66 16.46
N TYR A 146 26.45 -42.53 15.14
CA TYR A 146 27.18 -43.53 14.36
C TYR A 146 28.64 -43.65 14.78
N PHE A 147 29.30 -42.54 15.11
CA PHE A 147 30.66 -42.54 15.62
C PHE A 147 30.78 -43.27 16.98
N HIS A 148 29.83 -43.06 17.89
CA HIS A 148 29.82 -43.76 19.19
C HIS A 148 29.53 -45.26 19.06
N GLN A 149 28.69 -45.69 18.11
CA GLN A 149 28.48 -47.13 17.89
C GLN A 149 29.73 -47.82 17.32
N SER A 150 30.43 -47.19 16.38
CA SER A 150 31.63 -47.78 15.77
C SER A 150 32.79 -47.90 16.75
N THR A 151 32.97 -46.92 17.64
CA THR A 151 34.00 -46.96 18.69
C THR A 151 33.74 -48.05 19.74
N ASN A 152 32.48 -48.21 20.19
CA ASN A 152 32.11 -49.26 21.14
C ASN A 152 32.26 -50.69 20.58
N ALA A 153 32.05 -50.87 19.27
CA ALA A 153 32.27 -52.17 18.61
C ALA A 153 33.76 -52.56 18.57
N PHE A 154 34.67 -51.59 18.52
CA PHE A 154 36.11 -51.84 18.47
C PHE A 154 36.72 -52.16 19.84
N THR A 155 36.19 -51.59 20.92
CA THR A 155 36.66 -51.85 22.29
C THR A 155 36.26 -53.23 22.81
N SER A 156 35.09 -53.75 22.44
CA SER A 156 34.65 -55.09 22.85
C SER A 156 35.48 -56.22 22.23
N LEU A 157 35.98 -56.03 21.01
CA LEU A 157 36.86 -56.97 20.31
C LEU A 157 38.27 -57.06 20.92
N ARG A 158 38.71 -56.06 21.67
CA ARG A 158 40.06 -56.01 22.28
C ARG A 158 40.13 -56.64 23.68
N ILE A 159 39.00 -56.80 24.37
CA ILE A 159 38.95 -57.30 25.77
C ILE A 159 38.69 -58.83 25.82
N GLY A 160 38.16 -59.43 24.74
CA GLY A 160 37.90 -60.89 24.67
C GLY A 160 39.06 -61.74 24.12
N GLY A 161 40.26 -61.19 23.97
CA GLY A 161 41.40 -61.81 23.29
C GLY A 161 42.62 -62.09 24.19
N THR A 162 42.40 -62.44 25.45
CA THR A 162 43.45 -62.95 26.37
C THR A 162 42.94 -64.14 27.16
#